data_AF-A0A1V5V087-F1
#
_entry.id   AF-A0A1V5V087-F1
#
_cell.length_a   1.000
_cell.length_b   1.000
_cell.length_c   1.000
_cell.angle_alpha   90.00
_cell.angle_beta   90.00
_cell.angle_gamma   90.00
#
_symmetry.space_group_name_H-M   'P 1'
#
loop_
_entity.id
_entity.type
_entity.pdbx_description
1 polymer ?
#
loop_
_entity_poly.entity_id
_entity_poly.type
_entity_poly.pdbx_seq_one_letter_code
_entity_poly.pdbx_strand_id
1 'polypeptide(L)'
;MFEKERTVFGFPTERFYRQLRVCTVLSVMLLLSACATTDNNDRSLEELVSYMSNRVGGTYSGKMFVPPVKAMDGVSMQLEGRDVVFYKYDTKLLKQRRKLESIEKSGVLYINGVEFSAVVNGSFVMIAHDTNLKKKELLQAFKNF
;
A
#
# COMPACT_ATOMS: atom_id res chain seq x y z
N MET A 1 5.64 -77.98 11.22
CA MET A 1 6.84 -77.22 11.65
C MET A 1 6.98 -76.02 10.73
N PHE A 2 6.78 -74.82 11.31
CA PHE A 2 7.00 -73.45 10.82
C PHE A 2 6.14 -72.85 9.69
N GLU A 3 5.10 -72.14 10.16
CA GLU A 3 4.67 -70.77 9.79
C GLU A 3 5.57 -69.97 8.83
N LYS A 4 4.91 -69.30 7.88
CA LYS A 4 5.41 -68.04 7.34
C LYS A 4 4.26 -67.06 7.13
N GLU A 5 4.00 -66.26 8.16
CA GLU A 5 3.16 -65.06 8.08
C GLU A 5 3.73 -64.09 7.03
N ARG A 6 2.86 -63.58 6.15
CA ARG A 6 3.14 -62.37 5.36
C ARG A 6 2.08 -61.33 5.71
N THR A 7 2.44 -60.47 6.64
CA THR A 7 1.74 -59.24 7.00
C THR A 7 1.77 -58.28 5.81
N VAL A 8 0.61 -58.04 5.21
CA VAL A 8 0.41 -56.98 4.23
C VAL A 8 0.27 -55.67 5.01
N PHE A 9 1.33 -54.87 5.00
CA PHE A 9 1.33 -53.51 5.55
C PHE A 9 0.42 -52.61 4.69
N GLY A 10 -0.79 -52.36 5.18
CA GLY A 10 -1.69 -51.35 4.61
C GLY A 10 -1.19 -49.95 4.93
N PHE A 11 -0.63 -49.25 3.94
CA PHE A 11 -0.32 -47.83 4.05
C PHE A 11 -1.61 -46.99 3.99
N PRO A 12 -1.83 -46.04 4.91
CA PRO A 12 -3.05 -45.23 4.91
C PRO A 12 -2.90 -44.09 3.88
N THR A 13 -3.24 -44.37 2.63
CA THR A 13 -3.19 -43.44 1.49
C THR A 13 -3.99 -42.16 1.72
N GLU A 14 -5.10 -42.22 2.46
CA GLU A 14 -6.01 -41.09 2.73
C GLU A 14 -5.36 -39.90 3.48
N ARG A 15 -4.47 -40.15 4.46
CA ARG A 15 -3.83 -39.06 5.21
C ARG A 15 -2.83 -38.29 4.37
N PHE A 16 -2.15 -38.98 3.44
CA PHE A 16 -1.14 -38.39 2.57
C PHE A 16 -1.79 -37.46 1.53
N TYR A 17 -2.90 -37.89 0.91
CA TYR A 17 -3.67 -37.05 -0.01
C TYR A 17 -4.29 -35.83 0.67
N ARG A 18 -4.74 -35.97 1.93
CA ARG A 18 -5.29 -34.85 2.71
C ARG A 18 -4.22 -33.81 3.05
N GLN A 19 -3.01 -34.24 3.43
CA GLN A 19 -1.88 -33.34 3.68
C GLN A 19 -1.40 -32.65 2.40
N LEU A 20 -1.33 -33.38 1.28
CA LEU A 20 -0.93 -32.84 -0.02
C LEU A 20 -1.90 -31.75 -0.52
N ARG A 21 -3.22 -31.94 -0.34
CA ARG A 21 -4.25 -30.95 -0.65
C ARG A 21 -4.16 -29.69 0.22
N VAL A 22 -3.88 -29.84 1.52
CA VAL A 22 -3.72 -28.69 2.42
C VAL A 22 -2.49 -27.87 2.04
N CYS A 23 -1.37 -28.52 1.70
CA CYS A 23 -0.16 -27.83 1.24
C CYS A 23 -0.38 -27.10 -0.10
N THR A 24 -1.13 -27.67 -1.05
CA THR A 24 -1.41 -27.00 -2.33
C THR A 24 -2.29 -25.76 -2.14
N VAL A 25 -3.32 -25.83 -1.28
CA VAL A 25 -4.18 -24.66 -0.99
C VAL A 25 -3.40 -23.55 -0.29
N LEU A 26 -2.49 -23.90 0.63
CA LEU A 26 -1.66 -22.93 1.34
C LEU A 26 -0.67 -22.22 0.40
N SER A 27 -0.07 -22.96 -0.55
CA SER A 27 0.83 -22.36 -1.56
C SER A 27 0.11 -21.41 -2.52
N VAL A 28 -1.14 -21.73 -2.92
CA VAL A 28 -1.93 -20.84 -3.78
C VAL A 28 -2.33 -19.55 -3.04
N MET A 29 -2.66 -19.63 -1.75
CA MET A 29 -2.97 -18.45 -0.92
C MET A 29 -1.76 -17.51 -0.72
N LEU A 30 -0.56 -18.06 -0.57
CA LEU A 30 0.68 -17.26 -0.42
C LEU A 30 1.09 -16.52 -1.71
N LEU A 31 0.75 -17.07 -2.88
CA LEU A 31 1.06 -16.43 -4.17
C LEU A 31 0.12 -15.25 -4.47
N LEU A 32 -1.12 -15.27 -3.97
CA LEU A 32 -2.09 -14.19 -4.18
C LEU A 32 -1.76 -12.92 -3.37
N SER A 33 -0.98 -13.02 -2.29
CA SER A 33 -0.64 -11.86 -1.45
C SER A 33 0.46 -10.98 -2.07
N ALA A 34 1.25 -11.51 -3.00
CA ALA A 34 2.41 -10.83 -3.58
C ALA A 34 2.07 -9.85 -4.72
N CYS A 35 0.82 -9.85 -5.22
CA CYS A 35 0.39 -8.98 -6.32
C CYS A 35 -0.38 -7.75 -5.87
N ALA A 36 -0.53 -7.49 -4.57
CA ALA A 36 -1.31 -6.35 -4.06
C ALA A 36 -0.48 -5.06 -3.90
N THR A 37 0.51 -4.83 -4.77
CA THR A 37 1.22 -3.54 -4.82
C THR A 37 0.62 -2.70 -5.95
N THR A 38 0.04 -1.56 -5.60
CA THR A 38 -0.38 -0.55 -6.59
C THR A 38 0.86 0.01 -7.27
N ASP A 39 1.11 -0.39 -8.52
CA ASP A 39 2.13 0.22 -9.35
C ASP A 39 1.51 1.37 -10.15
N ASN A 40 1.73 2.59 -9.67
CA ASN A 40 1.25 3.84 -10.28
C ASN A 40 2.39 4.87 -10.44
N ASN A 41 3.65 4.42 -10.52
CA ASN A 41 4.83 5.30 -10.55
C ASN A 41 4.92 6.15 -11.83
N ASP A 42 4.25 5.71 -12.89
CA ASP A 42 4.08 6.43 -14.17
C ASP A 42 3.14 7.64 -14.06
N ARG A 43 2.19 7.62 -13.12
CA ARG A 43 1.18 8.68 -12.94
C ARG A 43 1.77 9.99 -12.41
N SER A 44 1.25 11.14 -12.81
CA SER A 44 1.73 12.45 -12.34
C SER A 44 0.97 12.96 -11.10
N LEU A 45 1.55 13.94 -10.39
CA LEU A 45 0.85 14.64 -9.32
C LEU A 45 -0.31 15.51 -9.86
N GLU A 46 -0.22 16.00 -11.10
CA GLU A 46 -1.31 16.75 -11.71
C GLU A 46 -2.51 15.83 -11.98
N GLU A 47 -2.26 14.60 -12.45
CA GLU A 47 -3.30 13.60 -12.63
C GLU A 47 -3.98 13.24 -11.30
N LEU A 48 -3.18 13.04 -10.25
CA LEU A 48 -3.71 12.79 -8.89
C LEU A 48 -4.58 13.95 -8.41
N VAL A 49 -4.08 15.19 -8.50
CA VAL A 49 -4.82 16.36 -8.03
C VAL A 49 -6.10 16.56 -8.86
N SER A 50 -6.02 16.40 -10.17
CA SER A 50 -7.21 16.46 -11.05
C SER A 50 -8.25 15.40 -10.66
N TYR A 51 -7.82 14.17 -10.42
CA TYR A 51 -8.70 13.09 -9.95
C TYR A 51 -9.33 13.42 -8.60
N MET A 52 -8.53 13.89 -7.63
CA MET A 52 -9.00 14.24 -6.29
C MET A 52 -9.99 15.40 -6.35
N SER A 53 -9.67 16.48 -7.04
CA SER A 53 -10.56 17.63 -7.27
C SER A 53 -11.90 17.21 -7.86
N ASN A 54 -11.91 16.29 -8.83
CA ASN A 54 -13.15 15.79 -9.44
C ASN A 54 -13.98 14.90 -8.51
N ARG A 55 -13.34 14.21 -7.55
CA ARG A 55 -14.01 13.22 -6.68
C ARG A 55 -14.49 13.80 -5.35
N VAL A 56 -13.68 14.63 -4.72
CA VAL A 56 -13.95 15.16 -3.37
C VAL A 56 -14.13 16.68 -3.34
N GLY A 57 -13.90 17.33 -4.49
CA GLY A 57 -13.79 18.78 -4.59
C GLY A 57 -12.41 19.28 -4.20
N GLY A 58 -12.25 20.61 -4.22
CA GLY A 58 -11.00 21.27 -3.84
C GLY A 58 -10.18 21.72 -5.04
N THR A 59 -9.26 22.63 -4.77
CA THR A 59 -8.50 23.34 -5.79
C THR A 59 -7.01 23.23 -5.50
N TYR A 60 -6.20 23.12 -6.55
CA TYR A 60 -4.75 23.20 -6.43
C TYR A 60 -4.34 24.48 -5.70
N SER A 61 -3.50 24.34 -4.66
CA SER A 61 -2.98 25.46 -3.87
C SER A 61 -1.54 25.84 -4.21
N GLY A 62 -0.71 24.87 -4.63
CA GLY A 62 0.69 25.15 -4.94
C GLY A 62 1.63 23.95 -4.86
N LYS A 63 2.89 24.18 -5.25
CA LYS A 63 3.99 23.22 -5.10
C LYS A 63 4.47 23.18 -3.66
N MET A 64 4.88 22.00 -3.20
CA MET A 64 5.43 21.79 -1.86
C MET A 64 6.94 21.60 -1.90
N PHE A 65 7.63 22.15 -0.90
CA PHE A 65 9.06 21.93 -0.73
C PHE A 65 9.34 20.49 -0.27
N VAL A 66 10.08 19.73 -1.10
CA VAL A 66 10.29 18.29 -0.91
C VAL A 66 11.58 17.85 -0.20
N PRO A 67 12.68 18.63 -0.09
CA PRO A 67 13.92 18.13 0.51
C PRO A 67 13.80 17.48 1.90
N PRO A 68 12.97 17.99 2.85
CA PRO A 68 12.80 17.34 4.15
C PRO A 68 12.18 15.94 4.05
N VAL A 69 11.28 15.76 3.09
CA VAL A 69 10.58 14.48 2.87
C VAL A 69 11.30 13.58 1.88
N LYS A 70 12.31 14.08 1.13
CA LYS A 70 13.07 13.31 0.13
C LYS A 70 12.17 12.67 -0.94
N ALA A 71 11.06 13.33 -1.26
CA ALA A 71 10.16 12.98 -2.34
C ALA A 71 10.70 13.52 -3.68
N MET A 72 10.19 13.01 -4.80
CA MET A 72 10.47 13.58 -6.13
C MET A 72 9.83 14.97 -6.29
N ASP A 73 8.57 15.09 -5.90
CA ASP A 73 7.74 16.28 -6.10
C ASP A 73 6.60 16.28 -5.06
N GLY A 74 5.96 17.43 -4.88
CA GLY A 74 4.87 17.60 -3.94
C GLY A 74 3.94 18.76 -4.29
N VAL A 75 2.69 18.63 -3.89
CA VAL A 75 1.62 19.60 -4.16
C VAL A 75 0.65 19.66 -2.98
N SER A 76 0.11 20.86 -2.75
CA SER A 76 -1.01 21.10 -1.85
C SER A 76 -2.31 21.33 -2.64
N MET A 77 -3.42 20.85 -2.10
CA MET A 77 -4.78 21.07 -2.58
C MET A 77 -5.63 21.58 -1.41
N GLN A 78 -6.27 22.74 -1.59
CA GLN A 78 -7.20 23.28 -0.61
C GLN A 78 -8.59 22.66 -0.78
N LEU A 79 -9.13 22.16 0.32
CA LEU A 79 -10.46 21.58 0.42
C LEU A 79 -11.11 22.04 1.72
N GLU A 80 -12.28 22.68 1.64
CA GLU A 80 -13.01 23.20 2.81
C GLU A 80 -12.16 24.13 3.70
N GLY A 81 -11.35 25.00 3.08
CA GLY A 81 -10.48 25.94 3.79
C GLY A 81 -9.28 25.31 4.48
N ARG A 82 -8.98 24.03 4.23
CA ARG A 82 -7.81 23.32 4.75
C ARG A 82 -6.98 22.74 3.61
N ASP A 83 -5.67 22.77 3.77
CA ASP A 83 -4.76 22.17 2.81
C ASP A 83 -4.57 20.67 3.09
N VAL A 84 -4.65 19.89 2.03
CA VAL A 84 -4.24 18.48 1.98
C VAL A 84 -3.01 18.40 1.08
N VAL A 85 -2.00 17.67 1.52
CA VAL A 85 -0.70 17.63 0.82
C VAL A 85 -0.44 16.25 0.27
N PHE A 86 0.03 16.21 -0.97
CA PHE A 86 0.44 15.00 -1.68
C PHE A 86 1.91 15.08 -2.06
N TYR A 87 2.61 13.95 -1.90
CA TYR A 87 3.99 13.77 -2.32
C TYR A 87 4.10 12.58 -3.27
N LYS A 88 4.93 12.69 -4.30
CA LYS A 88 5.28 11.58 -5.19
C LYS A 88 6.71 11.11 -4.92
N TYR A 89 6.90 9.80 -4.87
CA TYR A 89 8.18 9.14 -4.69
C TYR A 89 8.47 8.24 -5.90
N ASP A 90 9.74 8.10 -6.26
CA ASP A 90 10.16 7.16 -7.31
C ASP A 90 10.35 5.76 -6.71
N THR A 91 9.46 4.83 -7.02
CA THR A 91 9.57 3.44 -6.56
C THR A 91 10.75 2.68 -7.17
N LYS A 92 11.32 3.19 -8.28
CA LYS A 92 12.54 2.64 -8.91
C LYS A 92 13.79 3.00 -8.11
N LEU A 93 13.77 4.06 -7.31
CA LEU A 93 14.87 4.46 -6.45
C LEU A 93 14.78 3.77 -5.09
N LEU A 94 15.70 2.84 -4.81
CA LEU A 94 15.73 2.04 -3.57
C LEU A 94 15.58 2.88 -2.28
N LYS A 95 16.22 4.05 -2.22
CA LYS A 95 16.13 4.95 -1.05
C LYS A 95 14.72 5.51 -0.85
N GLN A 96 14.03 5.87 -1.93
CA GLN A 96 12.67 6.41 -1.86
C GLN A 96 11.65 5.28 -1.62
N ARG A 97 11.83 4.12 -2.25
CA ARG A 97 11.02 2.92 -1.97
C ARG A 97 11.07 2.50 -0.50
N ARG A 98 12.26 2.41 0.09
CA ARG A 98 12.41 2.10 1.53
C ARG A 98 11.75 3.15 2.43
N LYS A 99 11.75 4.42 2.01
CA LYS A 99 11.07 5.48 2.74
C LYS A 99 9.55 5.33 2.65
N LEU A 100 9.01 5.04 1.47
CA LEU A 100 7.59 4.71 1.28
C LEU A 100 7.17 3.52 2.16
N GLU A 101 7.90 2.41 2.13
CA GLU A 101 7.63 1.22 2.96
C GLU A 101 7.65 1.57 4.46
N SER A 102 8.55 2.45 4.89
CA SER A 102 8.60 2.91 6.27
C SER A 102 7.38 3.75 6.65
N ILE A 103 6.93 4.65 5.77
CA ILE A 103 5.73 5.49 5.98
C ILE A 103 4.47 4.63 5.98
N GLU A 104 4.38 3.65 5.08
CA GLU A 104 3.27 2.71 4.99
C GLU A 104 3.13 1.87 6.27
N LYS A 105 4.27 1.39 6.81
CA LYS A 105 4.29 0.63 8.07
C LYS A 105 3.97 1.47 9.30
N SER A 106 4.47 2.71 9.36
CA SER A 106 4.24 3.58 10.52
C SER A 106 2.91 4.33 10.47
N GLY A 107 2.35 4.55 9.27
CA GLY A 107 1.23 5.47 9.04
C GLY A 107 1.60 6.94 9.24
N VAL A 108 2.90 7.27 9.25
CA VAL A 108 3.42 8.55 9.72
C VAL A 108 4.55 9.07 8.84
N LEU A 109 4.50 10.36 8.52
CA LEU A 109 5.58 11.11 7.90
C LEU A 109 6.11 12.19 8.84
N TYR A 110 7.42 12.18 9.10
CA TYR A 110 8.08 13.22 9.87
C TYR A 110 8.62 14.33 8.96
N ILE A 111 8.27 15.57 9.28
CA ILE A 111 8.80 16.78 8.61
C ILE A 111 9.40 17.68 9.69
N ASN A 112 10.72 17.86 9.68
CA ASN A 112 11.44 18.67 10.67
C ASN A 112 11.10 18.31 12.13
N GLY A 113 10.92 17.01 12.42
CA GLY A 113 10.58 16.52 13.75
C GLY A 113 9.08 16.57 14.10
N VAL A 114 8.24 17.16 13.25
CA VAL A 114 6.79 17.17 13.41
C VAL A 114 6.17 15.93 12.77
N GLU A 115 5.28 15.28 13.49
CA GLU A 115 4.56 14.10 13.06
C GLU A 115 3.32 14.46 12.23
N PHE A 116 3.16 13.82 11.07
CA PHE A 116 1.96 13.91 10.26
C PHE A 116 1.39 12.52 9.98
N SER A 117 0.10 12.34 10.24
CA SER A 117 -0.66 11.18 9.75
C SER A 117 -0.50 11.10 8.23
N ALA A 118 -0.06 9.94 7.76
CA ALA A 118 0.26 9.70 6.36
C ALA A 118 -0.45 8.44 5.84
N VAL A 119 -0.93 8.51 4.61
CA VAL A 119 -1.46 7.37 3.88
C VAL A 119 -0.69 7.20 2.58
N VAL A 120 -0.31 5.96 2.30
CA VAL A 120 0.42 5.59 1.08
C VAL A 120 -0.55 4.96 0.09
N ASN A 121 -0.44 5.33 -1.19
CA ASN A 121 -1.06 4.62 -2.31
C ASN A 121 -0.04 4.51 -3.46
N GLY A 122 0.61 3.35 -3.55
CA GLY A 122 1.69 3.11 -4.52
C GLY A 122 2.84 4.10 -4.34
N SER A 123 3.08 4.92 -5.36
CA SER A 123 4.13 5.95 -5.39
C SER A 123 3.76 7.27 -4.69
N PHE A 124 2.53 7.40 -4.19
CA PHE A 124 2.01 8.63 -3.60
C PHE A 124 1.85 8.53 -2.09
N VAL A 125 2.02 9.66 -1.41
CA VAL A 125 1.74 9.83 0.03
C VAL A 125 0.85 11.05 0.22
N MET A 126 -0.23 10.88 0.98
CA MET A 126 -1.13 11.97 1.41
C MET A 126 -0.93 12.25 2.90
N ILE A 127 -0.82 13.53 3.29
CA ILE A 127 -0.79 13.99 4.68
C ILE A 127 -1.78 15.15 4.91
N ALA A 128 -1.91 15.60 6.17
CA ALA A 128 -2.80 16.68 6.58
C ALA A 128 -4.30 16.42 6.23
N HIS A 129 -4.65 15.16 6.02
CA HIS A 129 -6.00 14.70 5.67
C HIS A 129 -6.88 14.41 6.90
N ASP A 130 -6.27 14.34 8.08
CA ASP A 130 -6.85 13.82 9.32
C ASP A 130 -7.81 14.78 9.99
N THR A 131 -7.57 16.10 9.87
CA THR A 131 -8.41 17.15 10.43
C THR A 131 -9.46 17.70 9.44
N ASN A 132 -9.54 17.13 8.23
CA ASN A 132 -10.51 17.55 7.23
C ASN A 132 -11.90 16.90 7.48
N LEU A 133 -12.97 17.67 7.35
CA LEU A 133 -14.34 17.18 7.52
C LEU A 133 -14.70 16.06 6.53
N LYS A 134 -14.11 16.08 5.33
CA LYS A 134 -14.27 15.07 4.27
C LYS A 134 -13.20 13.96 4.32
N LYS A 135 -12.57 13.73 5.48
CA LYS A 135 -11.51 12.71 5.65
C LYS A 135 -11.86 11.35 5.04
N LYS A 136 -13.07 10.84 5.25
CA LYS A 136 -13.47 9.52 4.72
C LYS A 136 -13.48 9.49 3.19
N GLU A 137 -14.03 10.52 2.57
CA GLU A 137 -14.09 10.67 1.12
C GLU A 137 -12.69 10.86 0.53
N LEU A 138 -11.85 11.68 1.16
CA LEU A 138 -10.43 11.86 0.80
C LEU A 138 -9.68 10.54 0.80
N LEU A 139 -9.80 9.77 1.89
CA LEU A 139 -9.11 8.49 2.02
C LEU A 139 -9.60 7.47 0.99
N GLN A 140 -10.90 7.45 0.70
CA GLN A 140 -11.48 6.56 -0.29
C GLN A 140 -11.04 6.93 -1.70
N ALA A 141 -11.12 8.21 -2.08
CA ALA A 141 -10.66 8.70 -3.37
C ALA A 141 -9.16 8.44 -3.55
N PHE A 142 -8.34 8.79 -2.55
CA PHE A 142 -6.91 8.60 -2.61
C PHE A 142 -6.50 7.13 -2.78
N LYS A 143 -7.19 6.18 -2.13
CA LYS A 143 -6.93 4.74 -2.29
C LYS A 143 -7.41 4.17 -3.62
N ASN A 144 -8.35 4.84 -4.29
CA ASN A 144 -8.93 4.40 -5.57
C ASN A 144 -8.27 5.06 -6.79
N PHE A 145 -7.23 5.86 -6.58
CA PHE A 145 -6.42 6.45 -7.65
C PHE A 145 -5.40 5.42 -8.16
#